data_AF-A0A372QE29-F1
#
_entry.id   AF-A0A372QE29-F1
#
_cell.length_a   1.000
_cell.length_b   1.000
_cell.length_c   1.000
_cell.angle_alpha   90.00
_cell.angle_beta   90.00
_cell.angle_gamma   90.00
#
_symmetry.space_group_name_H-M   'P 1'
#
loop_
_entity.id
_entity.type
_entity.pdbx_description
1 polymer ?
#
loop_
_entity_poly.entity_id
_entity_poly.type
_entity_poly.pdbx_seq_one_letter_code
_entity_poly.pdbx_strand_id
1 'polypeptide(L)'
;MFYSEIPRGVIKGIIRLDMPSKLIKLHEKYKNKVAKLAGKNLDDVTYSMFHGTTTSTGCDPDRFLERNCSLSEKSFCKKGCGMCGIIQNGNRKKFSKHNKKMWFAHSALISRDYTDSNHHTRVMFVVDIVAQEHNYILVVNKNKATLPRFMILFDF
;
A
#
# COMPACT_ATOMS: atom_id res chain seq x y z
N MET A 1 14.38 -0.27 7.47
CA MET A 1 12.95 0.05 7.30
C MET A 1 12.07 -1.10 7.77
N PHE A 2 12.04 -2.27 7.10
CA PHE A 2 11.28 -3.44 7.60
C PHE A 2 12.01 -4.20 8.72
N TYR A 3 13.17 -4.79 8.42
CA TYR A 3 13.93 -5.62 9.38
C TYR A 3 14.44 -4.85 10.62
N SER A 4 14.58 -3.53 10.53
CA SER A 4 14.93 -2.68 11.67
C SER A 4 13.85 -2.69 12.75
N GLU A 5 12.59 -2.93 12.38
CA GLU A 5 11.45 -2.88 13.29
C GLU A 5 10.75 -4.24 13.47
N ILE A 6 10.91 -5.14 12.49
CA ILE A 6 10.35 -6.50 12.51
C ILE A 6 11.51 -7.50 12.30
N PRO A 7 12.45 -7.61 13.28
CA PRO A 7 13.67 -8.39 13.10
C PRO A 7 13.44 -9.91 13.03
N ARG A 8 12.31 -10.40 13.55
CA ARG A 8 11.90 -11.82 13.49
C ARG A 8 10.97 -12.14 12.32
N GLY A 9 10.54 -11.13 11.56
CA GLY A 9 9.69 -11.37 10.40
C GLY A 9 10.47 -11.99 9.27
N VAL A 10 9.90 -12.94 8.54
CA VAL A 10 10.55 -13.58 7.39
C VAL A 10 9.92 -13.06 6.12
N ILE A 11 10.66 -12.24 5.34
CA ILE A 11 10.17 -11.78 4.04
C ILE A 11 10.16 -12.96 3.06
N LYS A 12 8.98 -13.30 2.53
CA LYS A 12 8.78 -14.31 1.50
C LYS A 12 8.91 -13.74 0.09
N GLY A 13 8.54 -12.48 -0.09
CA GLY A 13 8.61 -11.81 -1.38
C GLY A 13 8.42 -10.31 -1.29
N ILE A 14 9.08 -9.58 -2.18
CA ILE A 14 8.86 -8.15 -2.42
C ILE A 14 8.50 -7.99 -3.89
N ILE A 15 7.29 -7.53 -4.15
CA ILE A 15 6.74 -7.41 -5.49
C ILE A 15 6.59 -5.94 -5.81
N ARG A 16 7.26 -5.49 -6.87
CA ARG A 16 7.05 -4.16 -7.44
C ARG A 16 5.67 -4.10 -8.10
N LEU A 17 4.97 -3.00 -7.87
CA LEU A 17 3.65 -2.75 -8.38
C LEU A 17 3.71 -1.68 -9.47
N ASP A 18 3.53 -2.09 -10.73
CA ASP A 18 3.38 -1.16 -11.85
C ASP A 18 1.89 -0.81 -12.01
N MET A 19 1.49 0.28 -11.35
CA MET A 19 0.10 0.73 -11.31
C MET A 19 -0.39 1.24 -12.68
N PRO A 20 -1.71 1.15 -12.97
CA PRO A 20 -2.28 1.69 -14.20
C PRO A 20 -1.87 3.15 -14.46
N SER A 21 -1.48 3.47 -15.69
CA SER A 21 -0.93 4.79 -16.06
C SER A 21 -1.86 5.96 -15.70
N LYS A 22 -3.18 5.72 -15.70
CA LYS A 22 -4.19 6.71 -15.25
C LYS A 22 -3.99 7.09 -13.78
N LEU A 23 -3.71 6.14 -12.90
CA LEU A 23 -3.46 6.39 -11.47
C LEU A 23 -2.14 7.13 -11.28
N ILE A 24 -1.08 6.71 -11.98
CA ILE A 24 0.22 7.38 -11.94
C ILE A 24 0.08 8.85 -12.35
N LYS A 25 -0.53 9.14 -13.50
CA LYS A 25 -0.75 10.51 -13.97
C LYS A 25 -1.55 11.37 -12.98
N LEU A 26 -2.58 10.80 -12.35
CA LEU A 26 -3.37 11.51 -11.34
C LEU A 26 -2.56 11.79 -10.07
N HIS A 27 -1.70 10.86 -9.66
CA HIS A 27 -0.80 11.03 -8.53
C HIS A 27 0.23 12.12 -8.81
N GLU A 28 0.94 12.05 -9.95
CA GLU A 28 1.94 13.05 -10.33
C GLU A 28 1.35 14.45 -10.47
N LYS A 29 0.16 14.58 -11.09
CA LYS A 29 -0.54 15.87 -11.16
C LYS A 29 -0.87 16.42 -9.76
N TYR A 30 -1.22 15.55 -8.82
CA TYR A 30 -1.51 15.96 -7.45
C TYR A 30 -0.24 16.36 -6.69
N LYS A 31 0.82 15.56 -6.81
CA LYS A 31 2.16 15.82 -6.26
C LYS A 31 2.67 17.20 -6.69
N ASN A 32 2.69 17.48 -7.99
CA ASN A 32 3.07 18.79 -8.54
C ASN A 32 2.23 19.94 -7.97
N LYS A 33 0.90 19.75 -7.85
CA LYS A 33 0.02 20.78 -7.28
C LYS A 33 0.36 21.06 -5.81
N VAL A 34 0.58 20.03 -5.01
CA VAL A 34 0.90 20.18 -3.58
C VAL A 34 2.26 20.82 -3.38
N ALA A 35 3.29 20.38 -4.12
CA ALA A 35 4.62 20.96 -4.10
C ALA A 35 4.60 22.46 -4.44
N LYS A 36 3.92 22.83 -5.53
CA LYS A 36 3.77 24.24 -5.94
C LYS A 36 3.07 25.09 -4.88
N LEU A 37 2.00 24.58 -4.28
CA LEU A 37 1.26 25.30 -3.23
C LEU A 37 2.06 25.44 -1.93
N ALA A 38 2.95 24.48 -1.64
CA ALA A 38 3.78 24.50 -0.45
C ALA A 38 5.12 25.24 -0.66
N GLY A 39 5.47 25.62 -1.90
CA GLY A 39 6.78 26.18 -2.22
C GLY A 39 7.93 25.19 -1.99
N LYS A 40 7.66 23.88 -2.14
CA LYS A 40 8.60 22.79 -1.85
C LYS A 40 8.96 22.00 -3.10
N ASN A 41 10.05 21.24 -3.06
CA ASN A 41 10.34 20.28 -4.12
C ASN A 41 9.35 19.11 -4.08
N LEU A 42 9.33 18.35 -5.17
CA LEU A 42 8.50 17.18 -5.33
C LEU A 42 8.79 16.11 -4.26
N ASP A 43 10.05 15.93 -3.87
CA ASP A 43 10.46 14.90 -2.91
C ASP A 43 10.14 15.32 -1.46
N ASP A 44 10.18 16.63 -1.17
CA ASP A 44 9.82 17.20 0.14
C ASP A 44 8.32 17.12 0.47
N VAL A 45 7.50 16.69 -0.50
CA VAL A 45 6.06 16.45 -0.31
C VAL A 45 5.66 15.01 -0.55
N THR A 46 6.63 14.11 -0.77
CA THR A 46 6.38 12.70 -1.07
C THR A 46 7.06 11.82 -0.04
N TYR A 47 6.27 11.03 0.67
CA TYR A 47 6.77 10.17 1.74
C TYR A 47 6.48 8.72 1.43
N SER A 48 7.52 7.88 1.50
CA SER A 48 7.37 6.43 1.40
C SER A 48 6.91 5.88 2.75
N MET A 49 5.71 5.30 2.80
CA MET A 49 5.08 4.84 4.05
C MET A 49 4.49 3.44 3.90
N PHE A 50 4.37 2.74 5.02
CA PHE A 50 3.76 1.43 5.10
C PHE A 50 2.24 1.50 5.27
N HIS A 51 1.57 0.48 4.73
CA HIS A 51 0.14 0.27 4.89
C HIS A 51 -0.15 -1.23 5.04
N GLY A 52 -0.47 -1.65 6.26
CA GLY A 52 -1.01 -2.99 6.51
C GLY A 52 -2.44 -3.11 5.99
N THR A 53 -2.78 -4.28 5.46
CA THR A 53 -4.14 -4.53 5.00
C THR A 53 -4.58 -5.96 5.26
N THR A 54 -5.89 -6.16 5.28
CA THR A 54 -6.48 -7.49 5.36
C THR A 54 -6.40 -8.21 4.01
N THR A 55 -6.15 -9.50 4.04
CA THR A 55 -6.44 -10.42 2.94
C THR A 55 -7.93 -10.74 2.96
N SER A 56 -8.66 -10.39 1.89
CA SER A 56 -10.10 -10.71 1.82
C SER A 56 -10.31 -12.17 1.42
N THR A 57 -11.43 -12.77 1.81
CA THR A 57 -11.87 -14.08 1.30
C THR A 57 -11.77 -14.14 -0.23
N GLY A 58 -11.01 -15.11 -0.76
CA GLY A 58 -10.71 -15.24 -2.19
C GLY A 58 -9.51 -14.42 -2.69
N CYS A 59 -8.69 -13.88 -1.78
CA CYS A 59 -7.43 -13.20 -2.09
C CYS A 59 -6.32 -13.75 -1.21
N ASP A 60 -5.91 -14.98 -1.54
CA ASP A 60 -4.77 -15.64 -0.94
C ASP A 60 -3.46 -14.94 -1.37
N PRO A 61 -2.62 -14.48 -0.43
CA PRO A 61 -1.32 -13.91 -0.74
C PRO A 61 -0.29 -14.93 -1.27
N ASP A 62 -0.40 -16.21 -0.95
CA ASP A 62 0.61 -17.23 -1.29
C ASP A 62 0.68 -17.52 -2.78
N ARG A 63 -0.41 -17.27 -3.51
CA ARG A 63 -0.45 -17.34 -4.97
C ARG A 63 0.62 -16.47 -5.66
N PHE A 64 1.17 -15.48 -4.95
CA PHE A 64 2.23 -14.61 -5.47
C PHE A 64 3.64 -15.15 -5.22
N LEU A 65 3.77 -16.21 -4.39
CA LEU A 65 5.03 -16.91 -4.12
C LEU A 65 5.25 -18.09 -5.09
N GLU A 66 4.18 -18.59 -5.70
CA GLU A 66 4.24 -19.68 -6.68
C GLU A 66 4.91 -19.25 -8.00
N ARG A 67 6.03 -19.89 -8.34
CA ARG A 67 6.83 -19.58 -9.55
C ARG A 67 6.12 -19.87 -10.88
N ASN A 68 5.13 -20.77 -10.89
CA ASN A 68 4.48 -21.26 -12.12
C ASN A 68 3.00 -20.88 -12.25
N CYS A 69 2.49 -20.01 -11.38
CA CYS A 69 1.06 -19.68 -11.39
C CYS A 69 0.75 -18.72 -12.54
N SER A 70 0.04 -19.21 -13.55
CA SER A 70 -0.42 -18.40 -14.69
C SER A 70 -1.26 -17.22 -14.17
N LEU A 71 -0.99 -16.00 -14.67
CA LEU A 71 -1.76 -14.81 -14.32
C LEU A 71 -3.28 -14.96 -14.61
N SER A 72 -3.65 -15.89 -15.50
CA SER A 72 -5.04 -16.22 -15.84
C SER A 72 -5.80 -16.99 -14.75
N GLU A 73 -5.10 -17.62 -13.80
CA GLU A 73 -5.71 -18.46 -12.75
C GLU A 73 -5.90 -17.70 -11.42
N LYS A 74 -5.33 -16.50 -11.30
CA LYS A 74 -5.40 -15.67 -10.09
C LYS A 74 -6.69 -14.87 -10.07
N SER A 75 -7.79 -15.49 -9.65
CA SER A 75 -9.06 -14.77 -9.46
C SER A 75 -8.87 -13.67 -8.39
N PHE A 76 -9.03 -12.40 -8.77
CA PHE A 76 -9.07 -11.31 -7.80
C PHE A 76 -10.47 -11.22 -7.20
N CYS A 77 -10.58 -10.87 -5.91
CA CYS A 77 -11.90 -10.72 -5.31
C CYS A 77 -12.74 -9.67 -6.04
N LYS A 78 -14.03 -9.98 -6.26
CA LYS A 78 -14.98 -9.05 -6.90
C LYS A 78 -15.22 -7.78 -6.08
N LYS A 79 -15.01 -7.84 -4.76
CA LYS A 79 -15.17 -6.70 -3.85
C LYS A 79 -14.15 -5.59 -4.13
N GLY A 80 -12.98 -5.94 -4.65
CA GLY A 80 -11.93 -4.98 -5.00
C GLY A 80 -11.40 -4.20 -3.79
N CYS A 81 -11.40 -4.79 -2.60
CA CYS A 81 -10.87 -4.24 -1.35
C CYS A 81 -9.64 -5.02 -0.85
N GLY A 82 -8.99 -4.55 0.23
CA GLY A 82 -7.82 -5.21 0.80
C GLY A 82 -6.65 -5.33 -0.19
N MET A 83 -5.85 -6.39 -0.06
CA MET A 83 -4.72 -6.68 -0.96
C MET A 83 -5.11 -6.63 -2.45
N CYS A 84 -6.06 -7.45 -2.88
CA CYS A 84 -6.48 -7.51 -4.29
C CYS A 84 -6.97 -6.16 -4.81
N GLY A 85 -7.74 -5.44 -4.00
CA GLY A 85 -8.24 -4.12 -4.34
C GLY A 85 -7.14 -3.12 -4.62
N ILE A 86 -6.12 -3.11 -3.76
CA ILE A 86 -4.96 -2.22 -3.87
C ILE A 86 -4.13 -2.57 -5.10
N ILE A 87 -3.84 -3.86 -5.34
CA ILE A 87 -3.08 -4.32 -6.51
C ILE A 87 -3.78 -3.91 -7.81
N GLN A 88 -5.09 -4.08 -7.91
CA GLN A 88 -5.83 -3.81 -9.14
C GLN A 88 -6.11 -2.32 -9.37
N ASN A 89 -6.36 -1.56 -8.30
CA ASN A 89 -6.97 -0.23 -8.41
C ASN A 89 -6.27 0.87 -7.61
N GLY A 90 -5.14 0.57 -6.96
CA GLY A 90 -4.51 1.44 -5.97
C GLY A 90 -5.34 1.59 -4.69
N ASN A 91 -4.88 2.42 -3.74
CA ASN A 91 -5.66 2.71 -2.54
C ASN A 91 -6.93 3.51 -2.90
N ARG A 92 -8.07 3.04 -2.38
CA ARG A 92 -9.38 3.69 -2.60
C ARG A 92 -10.04 3.98 -1.28
N LYS A 93 -10.20 5.27 -0.98
CA LYS A 93 -10.84 5.76 0.23
C LYS A 93 -12.25 5.24 0.48
N LYS A 94 -12.97 4.82 -0.58
CA LYS A 94 -14.33 4.28 -0.47
C LYS A 94 -14.41 3.00 0.38
N PHE A 95 -13.29 2.29 0.54
CA PHE A 95 -13.21 1.06 1.34
C PHE A 95 -12.75 1.32 2.77
N SER A 96 -12.41 2.56 3.13
CA SER A 96 -12.12 2.89 4.51
C SER A 96 -13.38 2.95 5.35
N LYS A 97 -13.35 2.30 6.51
CA LYS A 97 -14.42 2.33 7.53
C LYS A 97 -14.44 3.63 8.33
N HIS A 98 -13.46 4.52 8.14
CA HIS A 98 -13.32 5.73 8.95
C HIS A 98 -13.51 6.98 8.10
N ASN A 99 -14.74 7.23 7.63
CA ASN A 99 -15.11 8.44 6.90
C ASN A 99 -14.18 8.77 5.71
N LYS A 100 -13.83 7.75 4.91
CA LYS A 100 -12.99 7.89 3.70
C LYS A 100 -11.59 8.43 3.98
N LYS A 101 -11.06 8.26 5.19
CA LYS A 101 -9.66 8.53 5.56
C LYS A 101 -8.82 7.27 5.43
N MET A 102 -7.55 7.35 5.10
CA MET A 102 -6.65 6.21 4.97
C MET A 102 -5.37 6.51 5.75
N TRP A 103 -4.89 5.54 6.54
CA TRP A 103 -3.74 5.67 7.43
C TRP A 103 -2.52 5.00 6.81
N PHE A 104 -1.39 5.68 6.92
CA PHE A 104 -0.09 5.22 6.47
C PHE A 104 0.92 5.53 7.57
N ALA A 105 1.77 4.57 7.90
CA ALA A 105 2.74 4.73 8.97
C ALA A 105 4.15 4.72 8.40
N HIS A 106 5.04 5.56 8.94
CA HIS A 106 6.46 5.47 8.68
C HIS A 106 7.04 4.14 9.19
N SER A 107 6.41 3.56 10.23
CA SER A 107 6.78 2.31 10.86
C SER A 107 6.10 1.10 10.23
N ALA A 108 6.92 0.10 9.90
CA ALA A 108 6.49 -1.23 9.51
C ALA A 108 5.84 -1.94 10.71
N LEU A 109 6.37 -1.79 11.92
CA LEU A 109 5.82 -2.39 13.14
C LEU A 109 4.36 -1.95 13.38
N ILE A 110 4.08 -0.65 13.28
CA ILE A 110 2.70 -0.15 13.38
C ILE A 110 1.84 -0.76 12.27
N SER A 111 2.30 -0.73 11.03
CA SER A 111 1.53 -1.25 9.90
C SER A 111 1.28 -2.76 9.99
N ARG A 112 2.17 -3.52 10.63
CA ARG A 112 2.02 -4.97 10.86
C ARG A 112 0.75 -5.26 11.65
N ASP A 113 0.41 -4.44 12.63
CA ASP A 113 -0.77 -4.67 13.49
C ASP A 113 -2.09 -4.46 12.74
N TYR A 114 -2.05 -3.91 11.52
CA TYR A 114 -3.19 -3.77 10.60
C TYR A 114 -3.19 -4.81 9.47
N THR A 115 -2.26 -5.76 9.48
CA THR A 115 -2.27 -6.92 8.58
C THR A 115 -3.21 -8.01 9.08
N ASP A 116 -3.64 -8.91 8.21
CA ASP A 116 -4.49 -10.04 8.61
C ASP A 116 -3.73 -11.02 9.50
N SER A 117 -3.98 -10.98 10.81
CA SER A 117 -3.31 -11.86 11.79
C SER A 117 -3.76 -13.32 11.70
N ASN A 118 -4.85 -13.61 10.99
CA ASN A 118 -5.38 -14.97 10.85
C ASN A 118 -4.79 -15.70 9.63
N HIS A 119 -4.02 -15.00 8.80
CA HIS A 119 -3.30 -15.60 7.67
C HIS A 119 -1.82 -15.76 8.02
N HIS A 120 -1.23 -16.90 7.68
CA HIS A 120 0.18 -17.18 7.98
C HIS A 120 1.12 -16.25 7.20
N THR A 121 0.85 -16.05 5.92
CA THR A 121 1.49 -15.00 5.11
C THR A 121 0.73 -13.68 5.25
N ARG A 122 1.40 -12.67 5.79
CA ARG A 122 0.88 -11.31 5.96
C ARG A 122 1.30 -10.41 4.80
N VAL A 123 0.50 -9.37 4.55
CA VAL A 123 0.68 -8.45 3.42
C VAL A 123 0.77 -7.01 3.89
N MET A 124 1.83 -6.32 3.47
CA MET A 124 2.01 -4.90 3.72
C MET A 124 2.43 -4.19 2.44
N PHE A 125 1.94 -2.97 2.22
CA PHE A 125 2.32 -2.16 1.08
C PHE A 125 3.31 -1.07 1.48
N VAL A 126 4.26 -0.77 0.61
CA VAL A 126 5.01 0.48 0.61
C VAL A 126 4.35 1.41 -0.42
N VAL A 127 3.96 2.59 0.03
CA VAL A 127 3.10 3.52 -0.70
C VAL A 127 3.74 4.90 -0.69
N ASP A 128 3.81 5.53 -1.86
CA ASP A 128 4.16 6.95 -1.96
C ASP A 128 2.95 7.78 -1.55
N ILE A 129 3.11 8.62 -0.53
CA ILE A 129 2.08 9.48 0.03
C ILE A 129 2.44 10.94 -0.19
N VAL A 130 1.54 11.69 -0.83
CA VAL A 130 1.70 13.14 -1.03
C VAL A 130 1.05 13.90 0.13
N ALA A 131 1.88 14.60 0.91
CA ALA A 131 1.45 15.45 2.02
C ALA A 131 2.35 16.69 2.16
N GLN A 132 1.83 17.78 2.74
CA GLN A 132 2.60 19.01 2.94
C GLN A 132 3.62 18.89 4.09
N GLU A 133 3.30 18.07 5.07
CA GLU A 133 4.08 17.87 6.29
C GLU A 133 4.39 16.39 6.46
N HIS A 134 5.58 16.11 6.98
CA HIS A 134 5.98 14.77 7.37
C HIS A 134 5.49 14.52 8.80
N ASN A 135 4.75 13.44 8.98
CA ASN A 135 4.37 12.95 10.30
C ASN A 135 4.63 11.46 10.35
N TYR A 136 4.83 10.92 11.56
CA TYR A 136 5.04 9.49 11.74
C TYR A 136 3.86 8.63 11.26
N ILE A 137 2.65 9.18 11.33
CA ILE A 137 1.42 8.63 10.73
C ILE A 137 0.80 9.72 9.85
N LEU A 138 0.55 9.39 8.58
CA LEU A 138 -0.19 10.25 7.66
C LEU A 138 -1.60 9.73 7.44
N VAL A 139 -2.56 10.65 7.49
CA VAL A 139 -3.97 10.38 7.22
C VAL A 139 -4.42 11.17 6.02
N VAL A 140 -4.80 10.49 4.94
CA VAL A 140 -5.22 11.14 3.69
C VAL A 140 -6.62 10.70 3.28
N ASN A 141 -7.35 11.58 2.58
CA ASN A 141 -8.73 11.33 2.13
C ASN A 141 -8.90 11.48 0.61
N LYS A 142 -7.80 11.36 -0.15
CA LYS A 142 -7.76 11.46 -1.61
C LYS A 142 -6.96 10.29 -2.18
N ASN A 143 -7.56 9.50 -3.06
CA ASN A 143 -6.87 8.38 -3.71
C ASN A 143 -5.64 8.84 -4.49
N LYS A 144 -5.70 10.01 -5.14
CA LYS A 144 -4.57 10.59 -5.87
C LYS A 144 -3.40 11.03 -4.98
N ALA A 145 -3.58 11.07 -3.66
CA ALA A 145 -2.48 11.33 -2.73
C ALA A 145 -1.64 10.08 -2.45
N THR A 146 -2.03 8.92 -2.97
CA THR A 146 -1.41 7.63 -2.64
C THR A 146 -1.05 6.88 -3.93
N LEU A 147 0.12 6.26 -3.97
CA LEU A 147 0.51 5.38 -5.06
C LEU A 147 1.28 4.17 -4.51
N PRO A 148 0.67 2.97 -4.48
CA PRO A 148 1.37 1.75 -4.09
C PRO A 148 2.56 1.49 -5.01
N ARG A 149 3.71 1.16 -4.42
CA ARG A 149 4.96 0.90 -5.14
C ARG A 149 5.44 -0.52 -4.97
N PHE A 150 5.36 -1.03 -3.74
CA PHE A 150 5.78 -2.39 -3.42
C PHE A 150 4.72 -3.07 -2.55
N MET A 151 4.61 -4.38 -2.71
CA MET A 151 3.91 -5.28 -1.81
C MET A 151 4.95 -6.21 -1.16
N ILE A 152 4.93 -6.29 0.16
CA ILE A 152 5.78 -7.15 0.97
C ILE A 152 4.90 -8.30 1.49
N LEU A 153 5.34 -9.52 1.21
CA LEU A 153 4.78 -10.76 1.73
C LEU A 153 5.73 -11.29 2.81
N PHE A 154 5.23 -11.55 4.01
CA PHE A 154 6.07 -11.94 5.14
C PHE A 154 5.34 -12.79 6.17
N ASP A 155 6.10 -13.60 6.90
CA ASP A 155 5.62 -14.34 8.09
C ASP A 155 6.04 -13.59 9.36
N PHE A 156 5.28 -13.79 10.45
CA PHE A 156 5.64 -13.32 11.79
C PHE A 156 5.10 -14.25 12.88
#